data_AF-A0A8M1KUV4-F1
#
_entry.id   AF-A0A8M1KUV4-F1
#
_cell.length_a   1.000
_cell.length_b   1.000
_cell.length_c   1.000
_cell.angle_alpha   90.00
_cell.angle_beta   90.00
_cell.angle_gamma   90.00
#
_symmetry.space_group_name_H-M   'P 1'
#
loop_
_entity.id
_entity.type
_entity.pdbx_description
1 polymer ?
#
loop_
_entity_poly.entity_id
_entity_poly.type
_entity_poly.pdbx_seq_one_letter_code
_entity_poly.pdbx_strand_id
1 'polypeptide(L)'
;MRFLRLHSRRVEQRVTFSCPPGHRLGQTRREAKFMTDVSKQSYLATIQDCVPAMEVDSSPRESVLQFEDLDLLPLRDVAVSSHSGDLTQQFGFTIGPVCFS
;
A
#
# COMPACT_ATOMS: atom_id res chain seq x y z
N MET A 1 16.66 -11.45 -1.38
CA MET A 1 16.26 -12.46 -2.38
C MET A 1 17.23 -12.50 -3.59
N ARG A 2 18.54 -12.72 -3.38
CA ARG A 2 19.56 -12.47 -4.42
C ARG A 2 19.47 -13.40 -5.63
N PHE A 3 19.37 -14.71 -5.43
CA PHE A 3 19.31 -15.68 -6.53
C PHE A 3 18.00 -15.59 -7.33
N LEU A 4 16.86 -15.38 -6.65
CA LEU A 4 15.58 -15.18 -7.33
C LEU A 4 15.64 -13.97 -8.28
N ARG A 5 16.21 -12.84 -7.84
CA ARG A 5 16.41 -11.66 -8.71
C ARG A 5 17.35 -11.96 -9.89
N LEU A 6 18.47 -12.65 -9.65
CA LEU A 6 19.44 -12.97 -10.70
C LEU A 6 18.83 -13.82 -11.84
N HIS A 7 17.88 -14.70 -11.50
CA HIS A 7 17.27 -15.64 -12.44
C HIS A 7 15.90 -15.20 -13.00
N SER A 8 15.44 -13.99 -12.65
CA SER A 8 14.11 -13.51 -13.06
C SER A 8 14.24 -12.24 -13.90
N ARG A 9 13.27 -12.03 -14.79
CA ARG A 9 13.19 -10.82 -15.62
C ARG A 9 12.12 -9.86 -15.14
N ARG A 10 11.18 -10.36 -14.35
CA ARG A 10 10.08 -9.59 -13.79
C ARG A 10 9.90 -9.95 -12.32
N VAL A 11 9.41 -8.97 -11.57
CA VAL A 11 8.92 -9.16 -10.22
C VAL A 11 7.61 -8.39 -10.09
N GLU A 12 6.72 -8.88 -9.26
CA GLU A 12 5.51 -8.15 -8.88
C GLU A 12 5.25 -8.36 -7.39
N GLN A 13 4.84 -7.30 -6.71
CA GLN A 13 4.26 -7.38 -5.37
C GLN A 13 3.05 -6.47 -5.30
N ARG A 14 1.95 -6.99 -4.75
CA ARG A 14 0.71 -6.23 -4.55
C ARG A 14 0.46 -6.00 -3.07
N VAL A 15 -0.01 -4.81 -2.73
CA VAL A 15 -0.43 -4.46 -1.37
C VAL A 15 -1.86 -3.97 -1.44
N THR A 16 -2.72 -4.51 -0.58
CA THR A 16 -4.11 -4.05 -0.48
C THR A 16 -4.24 -3.12 0.71
N PHE A 17 -4.66 -1.88 0.47
CA PHE A 17 -5.06 -0.94 1.50
C PHE A 17 -6.56 -1.10 1.76
N SER A 18 -6.95 -1.12 3.03
CA SER A 18 -8.32 -1.42 3.44
C SER A 18 -8.81 -0.51 4.56
N CYS A 19 -10.07 -0.11 4.46
CA CYS A 19 -10.77 0.62 5.50
C CYS A 19 -11.51 -0.33 6.46
N PRO A 20 -11.61 0.02 7.75
CA PRO A 20 -12.33 -0.78 8.73
C PRO A 20 -13.81 -0.94 8.36
N PRO A 21 -14.51 -1.92 8.93
CA PRO A 21 -15.97 -2.06 8.74
C PRO A 21 -16.72 -0.75 9.02
N GLY A 22 -17.77 -0.47 8.25
CA GLY A 22 -18.52 0.78 8.33
C GLY A 22 -17.82 1.99 7.68
N HIS A 23 -16.63 1.82 7.11
CA HIS A 23 -15.91 2.86 6.39
C HIS A 23 -15.62 2.44 4.95
N ARG A 24 -15.39 3.44 4.10
CA ARG A 24 -15.07 3.30 2.68
C ARG A 24 -13.96 4.26 2.27
N LEU A 25 -13.42 4.07 1.07
CA LEU A 25 -12.46 5.01 0.50
C LEU A 25 -13.17 6.33 0.16
N GLY A 26 -12.67 7.41 0.74
CA GLY A 26 -13.07 8.78 0.51
C GLY A 26 -12.29 9.43 -0.63
N GLN A 27 -12.52 10.72 -0.82
CA GLN A 27 -11.88 11.50 -1.91
C GLN A 27 -10.53 12.08 -1.48
N THR A 28 -10.34 12.33 -0.19
CA THR A 28 -9.08 12.86 0.35
C THR A 28 -7.98 11.83 0.18
N ARG A 29 -6.83 12.30 -0.29
CA ARG A 29 -5.66 11.49 -0.59
C ARG A 29 -4.54 11.78 0.40
N ARG A 30 -3.82 10.74 0.78
CA ARG A 30 -2.64 10.81 1.65
C ARG A 30 -1.46 10.09 1.04
N GLU A 31 -0.27 10.55 1.37
CA GLU A 31 0.96 9.90 0.98
C GLU A 31 1.23 8.69 1.86
N ALA A 32 1.62 7.59 1.22
CA ALA A 32 2.16 6.41 1.86
C ALA A 32 3.54 6.12 1.27
N LYS A 33 4.52 5.88 2.14
CA LYS A 33 5.90 5.59 1.78
C LYS A 33 6.20 4.14 2.11
N PHE A 34 6.57 3.36 1.11
CA PHE A 34 6.89 1.95 1.25
C PHE A 34 8.40 1.75 1.19
N MET A 35 9.00 1.21 2.26
CA MET A 35 10.43 0.89 2.30
C MET A 35 10.70 -0.38 1.51
N THR A 36 11.81 -0.39 0.78
CA THR A 36 12.21 -1.48 -0.12
C THR A 36 13.29 -2.35 0.52
N ASP A 37 13.75 -3.41 -0.16
CA ASP A 37 14.87 -4.26 0.31
C ASP A 37 16.20 -3.50 0.33
N VAL A 38 16.27 -2.36 -0.34
CA VAL A 38 17.40 -1.43 -0.30
C VAL A 38 17.12 -0.38 0.77
N SER A 39 17.87 -0.42 1.87
CA SER A 39 17.65 0.34 3.12
C SER A 39 17.62 1.87 3.02
N LYS A 40 17.70 2.44 1.81
CA LYS A 40 17.63 3.88 1.53
C LYS A 40 16.68 4.26 0.38
N GLN A 41 15.98 3.28 -0.21
CA GLN A 41 15.06 3.51 -1.30
C GLN A 41 13.63 3.17 -0.88
N SER A 42 12.68 3.96 -1.39
CA SER A 42 11.27 3.86 -1.03
C SER A 42 10.40 4.21 -2.22
N TYR A 43 9.26 3.54 -2.33
CA TYR A 43 8.19 4.00 -3.20
C TYR A 43 7.35 5.05 -2.48
N LEU A 44 6.95 6.08 -3.22
CA LEU A 44 5.89 6.98 -2.81
C LEU A 44 4.62 6.55 -3.53
N ALA A 45 3.56 6.41 -2.75
CA ALA A 45 2.24 6.06 -3.25
C ALA A 45 1.20 6.97 -2.63
N THR A 46 0.02 6.97 -3.23
CA THR A 46 -1.11 7.75 -2.75
C THR A 46 -2.25 6.81 -2.39
N ILE A 47 -2.68 6.88 -1.14
CA ILE A 47 -3.85 6.16 -0.61
C ILE A 47 -5.00 7.14 -0.40
N GLN A 48 -6.21 6.60 -0.26
CA GLN A 48 -7.42 7.38 0.01
C GLN A 48 -7.84 7.22 1.46
N ASP A 49 -8.43 8.25 2.02
CA ASP A 49 -8.82 8.25 3.43
C ASP A 49 -10.04 7.39 3.69
N CYS A 50 -10.07 6.76 4.85
CA CYS A 50 -11.24 6.03 5.30
C CYS A 50 -12.26 7.01 5.86
N VAL A 51 -13.41 7.13 5.19
CA VAL A 51 -14.55 7.93 5.64
C VAL A 51 -15.71 7.02 6.03
N PRO A 52 -16.57 7.42 6.97
CA PRO A 52 -17.78 6.66 7.28
C PRO A 52 -18.63 6.41 6.03
N ALA A 53 -19.09 5.19 5.84
CA ALA A 53 -19.97 4.83 4.75
C ALA A 53 -21.43 5.09 5.14
N MET A 54 -22.16 5.83 4.31
CA MET A 54 -23.62 5.90 4.38
C MET A 54 -24.23 4.75 3.57
N GLU A 55 -25.47 4.37 3.88
CA GLU A 55 -26.14 3.20 3.25
C GLU A 55 -26.24 3.28 1.72
N VAL A 56 -26.16 4.48 1.14
CA VAL A 56 -26.28 4.74 -0.30
C VAL A 56 -24.92 4.79 -1.00
N ASP A 57 -23.81 4.72 -0.28
CA ASP A 57 -22.48 4.91 -0.84
C ASP A 57 -21.96 3.68 -1.59
N SER A 58 -21.65 3.85 -2.87
CA SER A 58 -21.11 2.80 -3.74
C SER A 58 -19.57 2.73 -3.77
N SER A 59 -18.87 3.56 -2.98
CA SER A 59 -17.41 3.61 -3.06
C SER A 59 -16.77 2.38 -2.43
N PRO A 60 -15.68 1.84 -3.03
CA PRO A 60 -15.04 0.63 -2.52
C PRO A 60 -14.42 0.86 -1.15
N ARG A 61 -14.26 -0.21 -0.39
CA ARG A 61 -13.60 -0.19 0.94
C ARG A 61 -12.08 -0.36 0.86
N GLU A 62 -11.59 -0.79 -0.29
CA GLU A 62 -10.22 -1.23 -0.47
C GLU A 62 -9.66 -0.76 -1.81
N SER A 63 -8.33 -0.59 -1.86
CA SER A 63 -7.59 -0.30 -3.08
C SER A 63 -6.32 -1.15 -3.13
N VAL A 64 -5.82 -1.40 -4.34
CA VAL A 64 -4.63 -2.23 -4.56
C VAL A 64 -3.51 -1.37 -5.14
N LEU A 65 -2.34 -1.47 -4.53
CA LEU A 65 -1.08 -0.89 -5.01
C LEU A 65 -0.22 -2.01 -5.59
N GLN A 66 0.42 -1.76 -6.72
CA GLN A 66 1.25 -2.73 -7.44
C GLN A 66 2.66 -2.16 -7.64
N PHE A 67 3.67 -2.98 -7.38
CA PHE A 67 5.08 -2.64 -7.43
C PHE A 67 5.81 -3.69 -8.27
N GLU A 68 6.78 -3.29 -9.10
CA GLU A 68 7.36 -4.17 -10.14
C GLU A 68 8.88 -4.03 -10.36
N ASP A 69 9.62 -3.38 -9.45
CA ASP A 69 11.07 -3.18 -9.63
C ASP A 69 11.88 -4.32 -8.99
N LEU A 70 12.66 -5.02 -9.82
CA LEU A 70 13.52 -6.14 -9.44
C LEU A 70 14.57 -5.77 -8.39
N ASP A 71 15.10 -4.55 -8.45
CA ASP A 71 16.18 -4.12 -7.56
C ASP A 71 15.66 -3.66 -6.20
N LEU A 72 14.39 -3.25 -6.15
CA LEU A 72 13.76 -2.70 -4.96
C LEU A 72 12.96 -3.74 -4.18
N LEU A 73 12.22 -4.63 -4.83
CA LEU A 73 11.33 -5.58 -4.14
C LEU A 73 12.06 -6.76 -3.47
N PRO A 74 11.64 -7.21 -2.28
CA PRO A 74 10.32 -6.98 -1.67
C PRO A 74 10.22 -5.68 -0.86
N LEU A 75 8.98 -5.27 -0.60
CA LEU A 75 8.66 -4.27 0.40
C LEU A 75 8.99 -4.78 1.81
N ARG A 76 9.47 -3.88 2.66
CA ARG A 76 9.93 -4.17 4.02
C ARG A 76 9.08 -3.52 5.09
N ASP A 77 8.59 -2.31 4.83
CA ASP A 77 7.82 -1.53 5.78
C ASP A 77 6.97 -0.48 5.06
N VAL A 78 6.04 0.14 5.78
CA VAL A 78 5.16 1.21 5.29
C VAL A 78 5.00 2.31 6.34
N ALA A 79 5.10 3.56 5.90
CA ALA A 79 4.77 4.74 6.69
C ALA A 79 3.65 5.53 5.99
N VAL A 80 2.65 5.95 6.74
CA VAL A 80 1.54 6.78 6.22
C VAL A 80 1.67 8.18 6.78
N SER A 81 1.64 9.18 5.89
CA SER A 81 1.62 10.59 6.28
C SER A 81 0.26 10.93 6.90
N SER A 82 0.26 11.54 8.08
CA SER A 82 -0.95 12.05 8.71
C SER A 82 -1.27 13.45 8.20
N HIS A 83 -2.52 13.71 7.84
CA HIS A 83 -3.00 15.08 7.67
C HIS A 83 -3.55 15.53 9.03
N SER A 84 -3.03 16.64 9.55
CA SER A 84 -3.54 17.38 10.72
C SER A 84 -3.94 16.53 11.95
N GLY A 85 -2.98 16.11 12.78
CA GLY A 85 -3.20 15.73 14.19
C GLY A 85 -4.11 14.53 14.51
N ASP A 86 -4.90 14.04 13.57
CA ASP A 86 -5.85 12.94 13.75
C ASP A 86 -5.13 11.60 13.61
N LEU A 87 -4.42 11.23 14.68
CA LEU A 87 -3.75 9.93 14.85
C LEU A 87 -4.75 8.76 15.06
N THR A 88 -6.05 9.04 15.06
CA THR A 88 -7.11 8.10 15.46
C THR A 88 -7.70 7.31 14.30
N GLN A 89 -7.30 7.60 13.05
CA GLN A 89 -7.89 6.95 11.89
C GLN A 89 -7.37 5.54 11.70
N GLN A 90 -8.28 4.56 11.77
CA GLN A 90 -7.97 3.16 11.58
C GLN A 90 -7.94 2.79 10.10
N PHE A 91 -6.96 2.00 9.71
CA PHE A 91 -6.79 1.43 8.39
C PHE A 91 -5.96 0.14 8.46
N GLY A 92 -5.98 -0.65 7.40
CA GLY A 92 -5.21 -1.90 7.32
C GLY A 92 -4.46 -2.01 6.00
N PHE A 93 -3.28 -2.64 6.05
CA PHE A 93 -2.55 -3.10 4.88
C PHE A 93 -2.45 -4.62 4.88
N THR A 94 -2.82 -5.24 3.76
CA THR A 94 -2.54 -6.65 3.49
C THR A 94 -1.37 -6.73 2.51
N ILE A 95 -0.22 -7.19 3.00
CA ILE A 95 0.99 -7.34 2.19
C ILE A 95 0.92 -8.65 1.41
N GLY A 96 0.76 -8.56 0.09
CA GLY A 96 0.76 -9.71 -0.80
C GLY A 96 2.15 -10.32 -0.99
N PRO A 97 2.22 -11.54 -1.55
CA PRO A 97 3.49 -12.19 -1.85
C PRO A 97 4.27 -11.39 -2.89
N VAL A 98 5.60 -11.55 -2.87
CA VAL A 98 6.47 -11.10 -3.96
C VAL A 98 6.66 -12.26 -4.94
N CYS A 99 6.30 -12.05 -6.20
CA CYS A 99 6.33 -13.05 -7.26
C CYS A 99 7.46 -12.72 -8.24
N PHE A 100 8.32 -13.70 -8.54
CA PHE A 100 9.44 -13.56 -9.48
C PHE A 100 9.21 -14.47 -10.69
N SER A 101 9.50 -13.99 -11.90
CA SER A 101 9.36 -14.75 -13.16
C SER A 101 10.35 -14.35 -14.24
#